data_AF-A0A969V0U0-F1
#
_entry.id   AF-A0A969V0U0-F1
#
_cell.length_a   1.000
_cell.length_b   1.000
_cell.length_c   1.000
_cell.angle_alpha   90.00
_cell.angle_beta   90.00
_cell.angle_gamma   90.00
#
_symmetry.space_group_name_H-M   'P 1'
#
loop_
_entity.id
_entity.type
_entity.pdbx_description
1 polymer ?
#
loop_
_entity_poly.entity_id
_entity_poly.type
_entity_poly.pdbx_seq_one_letter_code
_entity_poly.pdbx_strand_id
1 'polypeptide(L)'
;MRLYHLWPPRRIQVYHQQVVAQVRAENQAQQLEQLLPMLTAAETEIVRRGRNAATGKPKRLDAETYGRATGLEALLGYLYLANQSRLQELLGYLKIALS
;
A
#
# COMPACT_ATOMS: atom_id res chain seq x y z
N MET A 1 -10.38 -31.20 36.05
CA MET A 1 -11.22 -31.19 34.82
C MET A 1 -11.14 -29.80 34.21
N ARG A 2 -10.28 -29.62 33.20
CA ARG A 2 -10.61 -29.57 31.75
C ARG A 2 -11.25 -28.23 31.32
N LEU A 3 -10.36 -27.31 30.94
CA LEU A 3 -10.39 -26.47 29.72
C LEU A 3 -11.72 -25.76 29.36
N TYR A 4 -11.91 -24.54 29.86
CA TYR A 4 -12.90 -23.59 29.32
C TYR A 4 -12.32 -22.19 29.02
N HIS A 5 -11.00 -22.04 28.86
CA HIS A 5 -10.37 -20.72 28.98
C HIS A 5 -9.73 -20.08 27.74
N LEU A 6 -10.09 -20.46 26.50
CA LEU A 6 -9.65 -19.70 25.32
C LEU A 6 -10.72 -19.66 24.21
N TRP A 7 -11.88 -19.11 24.56
CA TRP A 7 -12.76 -18.46 23.57
C TRP A 7 -12.58 -16.95 23.74
N PRO A 8 -12.02 -16.28 22.73
CA PRO A 8 -12.90 -15.49 21.87
C PRO A 8 -12.64 -15.77 20.38
N PRO A 9 -13.59 -15.46 19.48
CA PRO A 9 -13.38 -15.52 18.04
C PRO A 9 -12.54 -14.32 17.56
N ARG A 10 -11.39 -14.04 18.20
CA ARG A 10 -10.48 -12.97 17.76
C ARG A 10 -9.53 -13.43 16.65
N ARG A 11 -9.36 -14.74 16.45
CA ARG A 11 -8.44 -15.26 15.41
C ARG A 11 -8.95 -15.02 13.99
N ILE A 12 -10.19 -15.42 13.67
CA ILE A 12 -10.71 -15.38 12.29
C ILE A 12 -10.79 -13.95 11.75
N GLN A 13 -11.30 -13.00 12.55
CA GLN A 13 -11.43 -11.62 12.13
C GLN A 13 -10.07 -10.95 11.89
N VAL A 14 -9.07 -11.23 12.74
CA VAL A 14 -7.69 -10.74 12.55
C VAL A 14 -7.06 -11.35 11.30
N TYR A 15 -7.27 -12.64 11.04
CA TYR A 15 -6.77 -13.29 9.82
C TYR A 15 -7.43 -12.70 8.56
N HIS A 16 -8.74 -12.49 8.58
CA HIS A 16 -9.46 -11.87 7.47
C HIS A 16 -8.94 -10.45 7.19
N GLN A 17 -8.76 -9.63 8.23
CA GLN A 17 -8.19 -8.28 8.10
C GLN A 17 -6.76 -8.29 7.55
N GLN A 18 -5.94 -9.25 7.96
CA GLN A 18 -4.57 -9.40 7.45
C GLN A 18 -4.56 -9.80 5.97
N VAL A 19 -5.42 -10.73 5.55
CA VAL A 19 -5.54 -11.13 4.14
C VAL A 19 -6.04 -9.97 3.29
N VAL A 20 -7.05 -9.23 3.75
CA VAL A 20 -7.53 -8.03 3.04
C VAL A 20 -6.43 -6.97 2.93
N ALA A 21 -5.65 -6.75 3.99
CA ALA A 21 -4.52 -5.83 3.97
C ALA A 21 -3.42 -6.28 2.99
N GLN A 22 -3.12 -7.58 2.93
CA GLN A 22 -2.21 -8.18 1.96
C GLN A 22 -2.64 -7.88 0.53
N VAL A 23 -3.87 -8.26 0.17
CA VAL A 23 -4.40 -8.09 -1.20
C VAL A 23 -4.42 -6.61 -1.59
N ARG A 24 -4.74 -5.71 -0.65
CA ARG A 24 -4.68 -4.27 -0.89
C ARG A 24 -3.25 -3.78 -1.14
N ALA A 25 -2.29 -4.21 -0.33
CA ALA A 25 -0.89 -3.83 -0.50
C ALA A 25 -0.31 -4.37 -1.82
N GLU A 26 -0.69 -5.58 -2.23
CA GLU A 26 -0.32 -6.17 -3.53
C GLU A 26 -0.85 -5.33 -4.69
N ASN A 27 -2.15 -4.97 -4.66
CA ASN A 27 -2.74 -4.09 -5.66
C ASN A 27 -2.05 -2.72 -5.70
N GLN A 28 -1.79 -2.10 -4.55
CA GLN A 28 -1.08 -0.82 -4.48
C GLN A 28 0.37 -0.92 -5.00
N ALA A 29 1.07 -2.02 -4.71
CA ALA A 29 2.40 -2.25 -5.22
C ALA A 29 2.40 -2.37 -6.76
N GLN A 30 1.43 -3.08 -7.33
CA GLN A 30 1.25 -3.20 -8.78
C GLN A 30 0.90 -1.84 -9.42
N GLN A 31 0.04 -1.05 -8.79
CA GLN A 31 -0.29 0.30 -9.26
C GLN A 31 0.96 1.20 -9.27
N LEU A 32 1.81 1.11 -8.24
CA LEU A 32 3.06 1.86 -8.20
C LEU A 32 3.98 1.47 -9.35
N GLU A 33 4.14 0.17 -9.65
CA GLU A 33 4.96 -0.28 -10.78
C GLU A 33 4.50 0.29 -12.13
N GLN A 34 3.19 0.39 -12.34
CA GLN A 34 2.63 1.00 -13.55
C GLN A 34 2.91 2.50 -13.62
N LEU A 35 2.91 3.19 -12.47
CA LEU A 35 3.15 4.62 -12.41
C LEU A 35 4.63 5.00 -12.47
N LEU A 36 5.55 4.15 -12.00
CA LEU A 36 7.00 4.39 -11.99
C LEU A 36 7.54 5.04 -13.28
N PRO A 37 7.24 4.54 -14.51
CA PRO A 37 7.75 5.15 -15.74
C PRO A 37 7.22 6.55 -16.02
N MET A 38 6.12 6.96 -15.38
CA MET A 38 5.47 8.27 -15.56
C MET A 38 5.89 9.28 -14.49
N LEU A 39 6.62 8.84 -13.45
CA LEU A 39 7.05 9.70 -12.37
C LEU A 39 8.27 10.53 -12.77
N THR A 40 8.28 11.77 -12.28
CA THR A 40 9.47 12.61 -12.29
C THR A 40 10.49 12.13 -11.26
N ALA A 41 11.72 12.62 -11.35
CA ALA A 41 12.77 12.32 -10.37
C ALA A 41 12.38 12.72 -8.94
N ALA A 42 11.71 13.87 -8.78
CA ALA A 42 11.24 14.33 -7.48
C ALA A 42 10.16 13.41 -6.90
N GLU A 43 9.17 13.02 -7.71
CA GLU A 43 8.11 12.08 -7.31
C GLU A 43 8.69 10.70 -6.94
N THR A 44 9.68 10.23 -7.71
CA THR A 44 10.40 8.97 -7.44
C THR A 44 11.14 9.01 -6.11
N GLU A 45 11.74 10.15 -5.75
CA GLU A 45 12.41 10.33 -4.46
C GLU A 45 11.40 10.30 -3.30
N ILE A 46 10.19 10.88 -3.47
CA ILE A 46 9.11 10.76 -2.48
C ILE A 46 8.70 9.30 -2.28
N VAL A 47 8.51 8.55 -3.37
CA VAL A 47 8.21 7.10 -3.31
C VAL A 47 9.31 6.37 -2.56
N ARG A 48 10.59 6.63 -2.88
CA ARG A 48 11.74 5.99 -2.22
C ARG A 48 11.77 6.28 -0.73
N ARG A 49 11.49 7.53 -0.32
CA ARG A 49 11.37 7.91 1.10
C ARG A 49 10.24 7.17 1.79
N GLY A 50 9.07 7.09 1.15
CA GLY A 50 7.91 6.34 1.66
C GLY A 50 8.23 4.84 1.85
N ARG A 51 8.89 4.22 0.87
CA ARG A 51 9.37 2.83 0.97
C ARG A 51 10.30 2.61 2.15
N ASN A 52 11.24 3.53 2.37
CA ASN A 52 12.21 3.43 3.47
C ASN A 52 11.58 3.71 4.85
N ALA A 53 10.51 4.50 4.90
CA ALA A 53 9.77 4.78 6.13
C ALA A 53 8.84 3.64 6.55
N ALA A 54 8.58 2.67 5.65
CA ALA A 54 7.75 1.51 5.91
C ALA A 54 8.38 0.59 6.97
N THR A 55 8.09 0.88 8.23
CA THR A 55 8.55 0.14 9.41
C THR A 55 7.39 -0.58 10.09
N GLY A 56 7.67 -1.66 10.82
CA GLY A 56 6.62 -2.39 11.57
C GLY A 56 5.71 -3.28 10.72
N LYS A 57 6.20 -3.78 9.57
CA LYS A 57 5.42 -4.65 8.69
C LYS A 57 4.78 -5.83 9.43
N PRO A 58 3.52 -6.20 9.12
CA PRO A 58 2.94 -7.43 9.62
C PRO A 58 3.75 -8.65 9.14
N LYS A 59 3.92 -9.65 10.02
CA LYS A 59 4.81 -10.81 9.79
C LYS A 59 4.53 -11.62 8.51
N ARG A 60 3.34 -11.47 7.92
CA ARG A 60 2.89 -12.17 6.70
C ARG A 60 2.98 -11.32 5.42
N LEU A 61 3.13 -10.00 5.58
CA LEU A 61 3.28 -9.09 4.46
C LEU A 61 4.72 -9.11 3.96
N ASP A 62 4.87 -9.30 2.66
CA ASP A 62 6.17 -9.17 2.02
C ASP A 62 6.71 -7.75 2.23
N ALA A 63 8.00 -7.65 2.57
CA ALA A 63 8.62 -6.37 2.90
C ALA A 63 8.63 -5.42 1.70
N GLU A 64 8.85 -5.98 0.52
CA GLU A 64 8.92 -5.20 -0.70
C GLU A 64 7.53 -4.73 -1.12
N THR A 65 6.52 -5.60 -1.10
CA THR A 65 5.12 -5.24 -1.36
C THR A 65 4.64 -4.16 -0.38
N TYR A 66 4.87 -4.35 0.92
CA TYR A 66 4.46 -3.38 1.94
C TYR A 66 5.17 -2.03 1.75
N GLY A 67 6.48 -2.05 1.50
CA GLY A 67 7.24 -0.83 1.22
C GLY A 67 6.73 -0.10 -0.01
N ARG A 68 6.46 -0.82 -1.12
CA ARG A 68 5.90 -0.25 -2.35
C ARG A 68 4.52 0.37 -2.11
N ALA A 69 3.64 -0.32 -1.38
CA ALA A 69 2.34 0.20 -0.98
C ALA A 69 2.47 1.53 -0.19
N THR A 70 3.33 1.56 0.83
CA THR A 70 3.61 2.79 1.60
C THR A 70 4.23 3.90 0.73
N GLY A 71 5.08 3.54 -0.23
CA GLY A 71 5.64 4.47 -1.21
C GLY A 71 4.57 5.13 -2.09
N LEU A 72 3.57 4.36 -2.53
CA LEU A 72 2.43 4.89 -3.28
C LEU A 72 1.59 5.83 -2.41
N GLU A 73 1.26 5.45 -1.18
CA GLU A 73 0.51 6.30 -0.25
C GLU A 73 1.23 7.63 0.01
N ALA A 74 2.55 7.60 0.18
CA ALA A 74 3.37 8.80 0.35
C ALA A 74 3.33 9.71 -0.89
N LEU A 75 3.41 9.14 -2.10
CA LEU A 75 3.30 9.89 -3.35
C LEU A 75 1.93 10.56 -3.49
N LEU A 76 0.84 9.80 -3.25
CA LEU A 76 -0.51 10.34 -3.35
C LEU A 76 -0.75 11.43 -2.31
N GLY A 77 -0.28 11.24 -1.07
CA GLY A 77 -0.37 12.25 -0.01
C GLY A 77 0.41 13.53 -0.34
N TYR A 78 1.62 13.39 -0.87
CA TYR A 78 2.41 14.53 -1.35
C TYR A 78 1.68 15.30 -2.46
N LEU A 79 1.20 14.60 -3.49
CA LEU A 79 0.50 15.24 -4.62
C LEU A 79 -0.83 15.85 -4.21
N TYR A 80 -1.55 15.24 -3.27
CA TYR A 80 -2.79 15.82 -2.73
C TYR A 80 -2.57 17.20 -2.11
N LEU A 81 -1.45 17.38 -1.41
CA LEU A 81 -1.09 18.65 -0.77
C LEU A 81 -0.42 19.64 -1.72
N ALA A 82 0.40 19.15 -2.65
CA ALA A 82 1.24 19.99 -3.50
C ALA A 82 0.63 20.30 -4.87
N ASN A 83 -0.05 19.33 -5.50
CA ASN A 83 -0.54 19.46 -6.88
C ASN A 83 -1.66 18.45 -7.21
N GLN A 84 -2.91 18.88 -7.00
CA GLN A 84 -4.10 18.04 -7.26
C GLN A 84 -4.29 17.70 -8.74
N SER A 85 -3.87 18.56 -9.67
CA SER A 85 -3.97 18.28 -11.11
C SER A 85 -3.08 17.11 -11.50
N ARG A 86 -1.84 17.08 -10.99
CA ARG A 86 -0.91 15.96 -11.20
C ARG A 86 -1.40 14.66 -10.57
N LEU A 87 -2.03 14.74 -9.39
CA LEU A 87 -2.70 13.59 -8.78
C LEU A 87 -3.78 13.01 -9.69
N GLN A 88 -4.65 13.85 -10.25
CA GLN A 88 -5.72 13.40 -11.16
C GLN A 88 -5.16 12.76 -12.43
N GLU A 89 -4.08 13.30 -12.97
CA GLU A 89 -3.37 12.73 -14.12
C GLU A 89 -2.86 11.31 -13.83
N LEU A 90 -2.14 11.12 -12.72
CA LEU A 90 -1.64 9.79 -12.32
C LEU A 90 -2.78 8.79 -12.08
N LEU A 91 -3.86 9.22 -11.44
CA LEU A 91 -5.05 8.39 -11.26
C LEU A 91 -5.75 8.05 -12.60
N GLY A 92 -5.63 8.92 -13.60
CA GLY A 92 -6.11 8.67 -14.96
C GLY A 92 -5.42 7.47 -15.59
N TYR A 93 -4.09 7.36 -15.46
CA TYR A 93 -3.34 6.22 -15.99
C TYR A 93 -3.74 4.88 -15.35
N LEU A 94 -4.04 4.88 -14.06
CA LEU A 94 -4.49 3.67 -13.35
C LEU A 94 -5.89 3.21 -13.77
N LYS A 95 -6.79 4.12 -14.14
CA LYS A 95 -8.15 3.78 -14.59
C LYS A 95 -8.15 3.11 -15.96
N ILE A 96 -7.24 3.51 -16.85
CA ILE A 96 -7.10 2.92 -18.18
C ILE A 96 -6.66 1.45 -18.08
N ALA A 97 -5.84 1.11 -17.08
CA ALA A 97 -5.35 -0.26 -16.87
C ALA A 97 -6.40 -1.24 -16.27
N LEU A 98 -7.56 -0.74 -15.82
CA LEU A 98 -8.64 -1.54 -15.22
C LEU A 98 -9.86 -1.73 -16.15
N SER A 99 -9.75 -1.31 -17.42
CA SER A 99 -10.82 -1.35 -18.43
C SER A 99 -10.58 -2.40 -19.50
#